data_AF-A0A497FA52-F1
#
_entry.id   AF-A0A497FA52-F1
#
_cell.length_a   1.000
_cell.length_b   1.000
_cell.length_c   1.000
_cell.angle_alpha   90.00
_cell.angle_beta   90.00
_cell.angle_gamma   90.00
#
_symmetry.space_group_name_H-M   'P 1'
#
loop_
_entity.id
_entity.type
_entity.pdbx_description
1 polymer ?
#
loop_
_entity_poly.entity_id
_entity_poly.type
_entity_poly.pdbx_seq_one_letter_code
_entity_poly.pdbx_strand_id
1 'polypeptide(L)'
;MSTGESQRDRLREVARKDTVIVIVSKHAISRFRERKVDKYYGPEERLIENIVVNTLRSGKVLVERSSFLVIASRYALACTVDERRVIIVKTVMRASDVLPKLEDRARKLRKSPFSGKNMVAILPRIRGGRE
;
A
#
# COMPACT_ATOMS: atom_id res chain seq x y z
N MET A 1 20.45 7.34 21.47
CA MET A 1 19.68 7.70 20.25
C MET A 1 19.59 6.45 19.39
N SER A 2 18.45 5.76 19.35
CA SER A 2 18.33 4.54 18.55
C SER A 2 18.45 4.90 17.07
N THR A 3 19.49 4.40 16.43
CA THR A 3 19.70 4.42 14.97
C THR A 3 18.65 3.51 14.34
N GLY A 4 17.41 3.99 14.30
CA GLY A 4 16.29 3.28 13.71
C GLY A 4 16.55 3.07 12.22
N GLU A 5 16.58 1.82 11.80
CA GLU A 5 16.71 1.42 10.40
C GLU A 5 15.71 2.19 9.53
N SER A 6 16.20 2.79 8.44
CA SER A 6 15.37 3.63 7.58
C SER A 6 14.31 2.79 6.86
N GLN A 7 13.17 3.40 6.53
CA GLN A 7 12.15 2.73 5.71
C GLN A 7 12.68 2.29 4.34
N ARG A 8 13.71 2.97 3.83
CA ARG A 8 14.36 2.57 2.57
C ARG A 8 15.07 1.23 2.71
N ASP A 9 15.76 1.00 3.81
CA ASP A 9 16.50 -0.24 4.05
C ASP A 9 15.53 -1.39 4.30
N ARG A 10 14.52 -1.15 5.14
CA ARG A 10 13.43 -2.12 5.36
C ARG A 10 12.73 -2.51 4.06
N LEU A 11 12.42 -1.53 3.21
CA LEU A 11 11.78 -1.79 1.91
C LEU A 11 12.67 -2.61 0.97
N ARG A 12 13.98 -2.33 0.95
CA ARG A 12 14.94 -3.11 0.17
C ARG A 12 15.00 -4.55 0.62
N GLU A 13 14.99 -4.79 1.93
CA GLU A 13 14.98 -6.15 2.47
C GLU A 13 13.69 -6.90 2.11
N VAL A 14 12.54 -6.25 2.20
CA VAL A 14 11.26 -6.84 1.75
C VAL A 14 11.32 -7.18 0.26
N ALA A 15 11.87 -6.29 -0.57
CA ALA A 15 11.97 -6.51 -2.02
C ALA A 15 12.89 -7.69 -2.41
N ARG A 16 13.82 -8.09 -1.53
CA ARG A 16 14.68 -9.27 -1.77
C ARG A 16 13.95 -10.59 -1.54
N LYS A 17 12.85 -10.60 -0.78
CA LYS A 17 12.06 -11.81 -0.55
C LYS A 17 11.32 -12.24 -1.81
N ASP A 18 11.06 -13.53 -1.95
CA ASP A 18 10.24 -14.06 -3.06
C ASP A 18 8.75 -13.81 -2.83
N THR A 19 8.34 -13.86 -1.56
CA THR A 19 6.98 -13.56 -1.12
C THR A 19 6.95 -12.31 -0.25
N VAL A 20 6.08 -11.37 -0.62
CA VAL A 20 5.84 -10.13 0.09
C VAL A 20 4.49 -10.22 0.79
N ILE A 21 4.51 -10.15 2.12
CA ILE A 21 3.30 -10.09 2.93
C ILE A 21 2.85 -8.64 3.05
N VAL A 22 1.57 -8.40 2.81
CA VAL A 22 0.94 -7.09 2.86
C VAL A 22 -0.24 -7.14 3.81
N ILE A 23 -0.27 -6.31 4.83
CA ILE A 23 -1.39 -6.15 5.75
C ILE A 23 -2.14 -4.87 5.38
N VAL A 24 -3.43 -4.99 5.09
CA VAL A 24 -4.29 -3.83 4.82
C VAL A 24 -4.95 -3.38 6.11
N SER A 25 -4.75 -2.13 6.54
CA SER A 25 -5.36 -1.66 7.78
C SER A 25 -6.89 -1.55 7.66
N LYS A 26 -7.60 -1.62 8.79
CA LYS A 26 -9.05 -1.35 8.84
C LYS A 26 -9.39 0.03 8.26
N HIS A 27 -8.53 1.03 8.53
CA HIS A 27 -8.69 2.38 7.98
C HIS A 27 -8.56 2.39 6.45
N ALA A 28 -7.58 1.68 5.88
CA ALA A 28 -7.43 1.57 4.44
C ALA A 28 -8.64 0.88 3.79
N ILE A 29 -9.21 -0.14 4.44
CA ILE A 29 -10.46 -0.78 3.98
C ILE A 29 -11.61 0.23 3.97
N SER A 30 -11.87 0.95 5.08
CA SER A 30 -12.90 1.99 5.14
C SER A 30 -12.75 3.01 4.00
N ARG A 31 -11.51 3.42 3.75
CA ARG A 31 -11.13 4.36 2.69
C ARG A 31 -11.37 3.81 1.28
N PHE A 32 -11.33 2.50 1.07
CA PHE A 32 -11.80 1.90 -0.18
C PHE A 32 -13.33 2.01 -0.27
N ARG A 33 -14.06 1.63 0.78
CA ARG A 33 -15.54 1.67 0.82
C ARG A 33 -16.09 3.07 0.57
N GLU A 34 -15.60 4.06 1.31
CA GLU A 34 -15.99 5.48 1.22
C GLU A 34 -15.81 6.04 -0.19
N ARG A 35 -14.81 5.54 -0.93
CA ARG A 35 -14.54 5.97 -2.30
C ARG A 35 -15.51 5.36 -3.32
N LYS A 36 -16.61 4.77 -2.84
CA LYS A 36 -17.67 4.14 -3.61
C LYS A 36 -17.10 3.10 -4.57
N VAL A 37 -16.77 1.94 -3.98
CA VAL A 37 -16.82 0.66 -4.68
C VAL A 37 -18.28 0.28 -5.02
N ASP A 38 -19.25 1.21 -4.87
CA ASP A 38 -20.70 1.12 -5.14
C ASP A 38 -21.13 0.56 -6.51
N LYS A 39 -20.21 0.23 -7.42
CA LYS A 39 -20.52 -0.44 -8.69
C LYS A 39 -20.14 -1.92 -8.75
N TYR A 40 -19.53 -2.47 -7.70
CA TYR A 40 -19.11 -3.88 -7.69
C TYR A 40 -19.96 -4.69 -6.72
N TYR A 41 -20.99 -5.33 -7.27
CA TYR A 41 -21.71 -6.43 -6.62
C TYR A 41 -20.79 -7.67 -6.63
N GLY A 42 -20.01 -7.87 -5.57
CA GLY A 42 -19.09 -9.01 -5.44
C GLY A 42 -18.37 -9.03 -4.07
N PRO A 43 -17.50 -10.03 -3.81
CA PRO A 43 -16.74 -10.10 -2.57
C PRO A 43 -15.73 -8.94 -2.51
N GLU A 44 -16.13 -7.88 -1.81
CA GLU A 44 -15.41 -6.61 -1.65
C GLU A 44 -13.93 -6.79 -1.27
N GLU A 45 -13.64 -7.84 -0.48
CA GLU A 45 -12.30 -8.17 -0.01
C GLU A 45 -11.34 -8.53 -1.16
N ARG A 46 -11.74 -9.41 -2.08
CA ARG A 46 -10.88 -9.84 -3.20
C ARG A 46 -10.56 -8.67 -4.15
N LEU A 47 -11.51 -7.75 -4.32
CA LEU A 47 -11.29 -6.54 -5.10
C LEU A 47 -10.27 -5.62 -4.41
N ILE A 48 -10.40 -5.40 -3.10
CA ILE A 48 -9.43 -4.62 -2.32
C ILE A 48 -8.04 -5.25 -2.40
N GLU A 49 -7.93 -6.57 -2.21
CA GLU A 49 -6.67 -7.31 -2.36
C GLU A 49 -6.04 -7.07 -3.73
N ASN A 50 -6.81 -7.26 -4.81
CA ASN A 50 -6.34 -7.05 -6.17
C ASN A 50 -5.87 -5.61 -6.41
N ILE A 51 -6.61 -4.61 -5.92
CA ILE A 51 -6.22 -3.21 -6.06
C ILE A 51 -4.90 -2.94 -5.32
N VAL A 52 -4.77 -3.43 -4.09
CA VAL A 52 -3.55 -3.26 -3.29
C VAL A 52 -2.36 -3.93 -3.97
N VAL A 53 -2.48 -5.19 -4.35
CA VAL A 53 -1.41 -5.96 -5.01
C VAL A 53 -1.01 -5.31 -6.34
N ASN A 54 -1.96 -4.95 -7.18
CA ASN A 54 -1.65 -4.33 -8.47
C ASN A 54 -1.00 -2.96 -8.30
N THR A 55 -1.47 -2.16 -7.34
CA THR A 55 -0.87 -0.85 -7.04
C THR A 55 0.56 -1.01 -6.52
N LEU A 56 0.80 -1.97 -5.61
CA LEU A 56 2.13 -2.27 -5.10
C LEU A 56 3.07 -2.79 -6.19
N ARG A 57 2.61 -3.61 -7.15
CA ARG A 57 3.44 -4.16 -8.24
C ARG A 57 3.81 -3.15 -9.32
N SER A 58 2.82 -2.37 -9.78
CA SER A 58 2.96 -1.52 -10.96
C SER A 58 3.22 -0.05 -10.65
N GLY A 59 2.94 0.38 -9.42
CA GLY A 59 3.04 1.77 -9.02
C GLY A 59 4.47 2.30 -8.97
N LYS A 60 4.58 3.62 -8.87
CA LYS A 60 5.82 4.32 -8.55
C LYS A 60 5.93 4.53 -7.05
N VAL A 61 7.11 4.26 -6.50
CA VAL A 61 7.40 4.35 -5.07
C VAL A 61 8.12 5.65 -4.75
N LEU A 62 7.64 6.37 -3.74
CA LEU A 62 8.33 7.47 -3.09
C LEU A 62 8.60 7.07 -1.64
N VAL A 63 9.87 6.92 -1.27
CA VAL A 63 10.24 6.59 0.12
C VAL A 63 10.49 7.88 0.90
N GLU A 64 9.79 8.02 2.02
CA GLU A 64 9.92 9.11 2.98
C GLU A 64 10.60 8.61 4.26
N ARG A 65 10.73 9.47 5.28
CA ARG A 65 11.49 9.13 6.50
C ARG A 65 10.87 7.96 7.28
N SER A 66 9.55 7.98 7.46
CA SER A 66 8.81 7.02 8.29
C SER A 66 7.79 6.19 7.51
N SER A 67 7.64 6.44 6.21
CA SER A 67 6.70 5.78 5.33
C SER A 67 7.22 5.68 3.90
N PHE A 68 6.46 5.03 3.04
CA PHE A 68 6.60 5.16 1.59
C PHE A 68 5.23 5.23 0.93
N LEU A 69 5.14 6.00 -0.14
CA LEU A 69 3.95 6.07 -0.98
C LEU A 69 4.14 5.17 -2.19
N VAL A 70 3.07 4.50 -2.61
CA VAL A 70 3.01 3.79 -3.89
C VAL A 70 1.88 4.35 -4.72
N ILE A 71 2.21 4.94 -5.86
CA ILE A 71 1.29 5.72 -6.69
C ILE A 71 1.13 5.01 -8.02
N ALA A 72 -0.08 4.52 -8.28
CA ALA A 72 -0.50 4.02 -9.58
C ALA A 72 -1.46 5.03 -10.25
N SER A 73 -2.07 4.64 -11.37
CA SER A 73 -2.94 5.52 -12.16
C SER A 73 -4.18 6.01 -11.40
N ARG A 74 -4.83 5.13 -10.62
CA ARG A 74 -6.08 5.46 -9.90
C ARG A 74 -5.89 5.63 -8.40
N TYR A 75 -4.99 4.84 -7.80
CA TYR A 75 -4.82 4.78 -6.36
C TYR A 75 -3.40 5.16 -5.95
N ALA A 76 -3.31 5.81 -4.79
CA ALA A 76 -2.08 6.01 -4.04
C ALA A 76 -2.21 5.32 -2.68
N LEU A 77 -1.25 4.48 -2.33
CA LEU A 77 -1.18 3.78 -1.06
C LEU A 77 -0.13 4.45 -0.18
N ALA A 78 -0.50 4.81 1.05
CA ALA A 78 0.47 5.17 2.08
C ALA A 78 0.83 3.93 2.89
N CYS A 79 2.10 3.57 2.87
CA CYS A 79 2.59 2.31 3.40
C CYS A 79 3.73 2.52 4.39
N THR A 80 3.94 1.54 5.25
CA THR A 80 5.11 1.44 6.13
C THR A 80 5.59 -0.01 6.14
N VAL A 81 6.89 -0.23 6.28
CA VAL A 81 7.44 -1.55 6.59
C VAL A 81 7.67 -1.65 8.09
N ASP A 82 7.06 -2.66 8.72
CA ASP A 82 7.24 -2.92 10.14
C ASP A 82 8.57 -3.65 10.43
N GLU A 83 8.81 -3.96 11.70
CA GLU A 83 10.02 -4.67 12.13
C GLU A 83 10.05 -6.11 11.63
N ARG A 84 8.89 -6.72 11.39
CA ARG A 84 8.74 -8.08 10.87
C ARG A 84 8.90 -8.15 9.35
N ARG A 85 9.26 -7.04 8.69
CA ARG A 85 9.42 -6.94 7.23
C ARG A 85 8.12 -7.27 6.49
N VAL A 86 7.01 -6.79 7.03
CA VAL A 86 5.68 -6.84 6.42
C VAL A 86 5.31 -5.43 5.97
N ILE A 87 4.70 -5.32 4.79
CA ILE A 87 4.17 -4.04 4.31
C ILE A 87 2.82 -3.81 4.98
N ILE A 88 2.65 -2.68 5.66
CA ILE A 88 1.37 -2.26 6.21
C ILE A 88 0.84 -1.12 5.34
N VAL A 89 -0.31 -1.34 4.70
CA VAL A 89 -1.06 -0.28 4.00
C VAL A 89 -1.87 0.48 5.04
N LYS A 90 -1.44 1.70 5.35
CA LYS A 90 -2.05 2.54 6.39
C LYS A 90 -3.31 3.24 5.88
N THR A 91 -3.27 3.76 4.67
CA THR A 91 -4.42 4.40 4.03
C THR A 91 -4.33 4.33 2.52
N VAL A 92 -5.45 4.61 1.86
CA VAL A 92 -5.59 4.69 0.41
C VAL A 92 -6.13 6.07 0.05
N MET A 93 -5.64 6.63 -1.04
CA MET A 93 -6.00 7.92 -1.62
C MET A 93 -6.23 7.77 -3.13
N ARG A 94 -6.89 8.75 -3.76
CA ARG A 94 -6.86 8.83 -5.23
C ARG A 94 -5.52 9.39 -5.66
N ALA A 95 -4.98 8.87 -6.75
CA ALA A 95 -3.72 9.38 -7.30
C ALA A 95 -3.84 10.87 -7.67
N SER A 96 -5.01 11.30 -8.17
CA SER A 96 -5.34 12.70 -8.47
C SER A 96 -5.19 13.66 -7.30
N ASP A 97 -5.42 13.18 -6.07
CA ASP A 97 -5.39 14.04 -4.88
C ASP A 97 -3.96 14.18 -4.32
N VAL A 98 -3.07 13.27 -4.73
CA VAL A 98 -1.71 13.12 -4.21
C VAL A 98 -0.68 13.67 -5.19
N LEU A 99 -0.81 13.38 -6.49
CA LEU A 99 0.16 13.76 -7.51
C LEU A 99 0.46 15.28 -7.54
N PRO A 100 -0.53 16.19 -7.50
CA PRO A 100 -0.27 17.64 -7.48
C PRO A 100 0.53 18.09 -6.25
N LYS A 101 0.38 17.38 -5.12
CA LYS A 101 1.10 17.71 -3.87
C LYS A 101 2.54 17.22 -3.85
N LEU A 102 2.94 16.45 -4.88
CA LEU A 102 4.25 15.81 -4.96
C LEU A 102 5.11 16.37 -6.09
N GLU A 103 4.72 17.49 -6.72
CA GLU A 103 5.45 18.06 -7.86
C GLU A 103 6.97 18.19 -7.59
N ASP A 104 7.35 18.79 -6.45
CA ASP A 104 8.76 18.94 -6.04
C ASP A 104 9.48 17.62 -5.76
N ARG A 105 8.72 16.55 -5.50
CA ARG A 105 9.21 15.21 -5.14
C ARG A 105 9.07 14.22 -6.29
N ALA A 106 8.46 14.59 -7.41
CA ALA A 106 8.18 13.69 -8.54
C ALA A 106 9.46 13.05 -9.08
N ARG A 107 10.58 13.81 -9.09
CA ARG A 107 11.92 13.31 -9.48
C ARG A 107 12.46 12.16 -8.61
N LYS A 108 11.93 12.00 -7.39
CA LYS A 108 12.32 10.95 -6.44
C LYS A 108 11.50 9.67 -6.60
N LEU A 109 10.43 9.70 -7.41
CA LEU A 109 9.64 8.50 -7.70
C LEU A 109 10.51 7.47 -8.42
N ARG A 110 10.39 6.21 -8.00
CA ARG A 110 11.08 5.06 -8.60
C ARG A 110 10.07 4.00 -8.99
N LYS A 111 10.41 3.14 -9.95
CA LYS A 111 9.56 1.99 -10.28
C LYS A 111 9.46 1.08 -9.05
N SER A 112 8.30 0.47 -8.83
CA SER A 112 8.15 -0.46 -7.71
C SER A 112 9.17 -1.60 -7.80
N PRO A 113 9.83 -1.96 -6.69
CA PRO A 113 10.75 -3.09 -6.64
C PRO A 113 10.01 -4.43 -6.56
N PHE A 114 8.67 -4.42 -6.50
CA PHE A 114 7.87 -5.63 -6.32
C PHE A 114 7.27 -6.20 -7.61
N SER A 115 7.72 -5.71 -8.77
CA SER A 115 7.34 -6.28 -10.06
C SER A 115 7.69 -7.77 -10.10
N GLY A 116 6.72 -8.62 -10.46
CA GLY A 116 6.90 -10.08 -10.55
C GLY A 116 7.00 -10.82 -9.21
N LYS A 117 6.86 -10.13 -8.06
CA LYS A 117 6.90 -10.78 -6.74
C LYS A 117 5.58 -11.45 -6.40
N ASN A 118 5.64 -12.59 -5.70
CA ASN A 118 4.47 -13.18 -5.07
C ASN A 118 4.03 -12.27 -3.92
N MET A 119 2.74 -11.96 -3.87
CA MET A 119 2.18 -11.08 -2.85
C MET A 119 0.99 -11.74 -2.19
N VAL A 120 0.95 -11.68 -0.87
CA VAL A 120 -0.19 -12.13 -0.06
C VAL A 120 -0.73 -10.92 0.68
N ALA A 121 -1.89 -10.45 0.26
CA ALA A 121 -2.62 -9.40 0.96
C ALA A 121 -3.50 -10.04 2.05
N ILE A 122 -3.37 -9.54 3.27
CA ILE A 122 -4.12 -9.98 4.44
C ILE A 122 -5.01 -8.82 4.87
N LEU A 123 -6.32 -9.05 4.81
CA LEU A 123 -7.31 -8.13 5.33
C LEU A 123 -7.72 -8.59 6.74
N PRO A 124 -7.83 -7.68 7.73
CA PRO A 124 -8.41 -8.01 9.01
C PRO A 124 -9.85 -8.48 8.80
N ARG A 125 -10.20 -9.66 9.33
CA ARG A 125 -11.59 -10.11 9.36
C ARG A 125 -12.44 -9.06 10.05
N ILE A 126 -13.32 -8.41 9.30
CA ILE A 126 -14.35 -7.54 9.85
C ILE A 126 -15.47 -8.49 10.29
N ARG A 127 -15.49 -8.86 11.57
CA ARG A 127 -16.68 -9.51 12.14
C ARG A 127 -17.85 -8.54 11.89
N GLY A 128 -18.81 -8.94 11.07
CA GLY A 128 -20.07 -8.23 10.95
C GLY A 128 -20.70 -8.18 12.34
N GLY A 129 -20.82 -6.97 12.89
CA GLY A 129 -21.60 -6.75 14.10
C GLY A 129 -23.05 -7.08 13.78
N ARG A 130 -23.54 -8.19 14.33
CA ARG A 130 -24.93 -8.28 14.73
C ARG A 130 -24.95 -7.76 16.17
N GLU A 131 -25.51 -6.58 16.35
CA GLU A 131 -26.25 -6.24 17.57
C GLU A 131 -27.71 -6.08 17.14
#